data_AF-A0A0F9I7J5-F1
#
_entry.id   AF-A0A0F9I7J5-F1
#
_cell.length_a   1.000
_cell.length_b   1.000
_cell.length_c   1.000
_cell.angle_alpha   90.00
_cell.angle_beta   90.00
_cell.angle_gamma   90.00
#
_symmetry.space_group_name_H-M   'P 1'
#
loop_
_entity.id
_entity.type
_entity.pdbx_description
1 polymer ?
#
loop_
_entity_poly.entity_id
_entity_poly.type
_entity_poly.pdbx_seq_one_letter_code
_entity_poly.pdbx_strand_id
1 'polypeptide(L)'
;MVEEIRLEKIEYYRQVKPPTLAQYVYRRAVREAMSRIKGKVGVTVNPGTGIPIPESALAAQEALKGLTAVQILKEHPEWREDYEKDISSR
;
A
#
# COMPACT_ATOMS: atom_id res chain seq x y z
N MET A 1 47.09 -8.66 -17.50
CA MET A 1 45.90 -9.43 -17.92
C MET A 1 44.70 -8.53 -17.75
N VAL A 2 44.07 -8.12 -18.84
CA VAL A 2 42.87 -7.26 -18.81
C VAL A 2 41.71 -8.18 -19.15
N GLU A 3 40.92 -8.54 -18.16
CA GLU A 3 39.73 -9.35 -18.37
C GLU A 3 38.63 -8.46 -18.98
N GLU A 4 38.18 -8.81 -20.18
CA GLU A 4 37.07 -8.13 -20.85
C GLU A 4 35.75 -8.44 -20.13
N ILE A 5 35.10 -7.38 -19.63
CA ILE A 5 33.77 -7.48 -19.01
C ILE A 5 32.76 -7.84 -20.11
N ARG A 6 32.15 -9.02 -20.00
CA ARG A 6 31.03 -9.46 -20.86
C ARG A 6 29.71 -9.03 -20.24
N LEU A 7 28.97 -8.18 -20.95
CA LEU A 7 27.62 -7.77 -20.58
C LEU A 7 26.59 -8.61 -21.36
N GLU A 8 25.68 -9.25 -20.65
CA GLU A 8 24.56 -9.99 -21.23
C GLU A 8 23.24 -9.28 -20.94
N LYS A 9 22.44 -9.05 -21.98
CA LYS A 9 21.11 -8.47 -21.86
C LYS A 9 20.11 -9.59 -21.56
N ILE A 10 19.54 -9.58 -20.36
CA ILE A 10 18.47 -10.49 -19.97
C ILE A 10 17.15 -9.73 -20.00
N GLU A 11 16.21 -10.22 -20.82
CA GLU A 11 14.86 -9.68 -20.90
C GLU A 11 13.87 -10.68 -20.27
N TYR A 12 13.05 -10.20 -19.34
CA TYR A 12 12.01 -11.00 -18.71
C TYR A 12 10.64 -10.56 -19.21
N TYR A 13 9.81 -11.53 -19.61
CA TYR A 13 8.39 -11.28 -19.84
C TYR A 13 7.67 -11.20 -18.50
N ARG A 14 7.15 -10.01 -18.16
CA ARG A 14 6.33 -9.79 -16.96
C ARG A 14 4.86 -9.79 -17.32
N GLN A 15 4.11 -10.81 -16.88
CA GLN A 15 2.65 -10.77 -16.91
C GLN A 15 2.12 -10.11 -15.62
N VAL A 16 1.40 -8.99 -15.76
CA VAL A 16 0.78 -8.31 -14.62
C VAL A 16 -0.56 -8.98 -14.31
N LYS A 17 -0.66 -9.68 -13.17
CA LYS A 17 -1.92 -10.26 -12.70
C LYS A 17 -2.79 -9.20 -12.03
N PRO A 18 -4.13 -9.27 -12.15
CA PRO A 18 -5.02 -8.41 -11.39
C PRO A 18 -4.82 -8.63 -9.88
N PRO A 19 -5.03 -7.59 -9.06
CA PRO A 19 -4.95 -7.74 -7.60
C PRO A 19 -6.02 -8.71 -7.11
N THR A 20 -5.76 -9.40 -6.01
CA THR A 20 -6.82 -10.15 -5.30
C THR A 20 -7.78 -9.18 -4.60
N LEU A 21 -9.00 -9.63 -4.25
CA LEU A 21 -9.96 -8.80 -3.50
C LEU A 21 -9.32 -8.22 -2.22
N ALA A 22 -8.59 -9.04 -1.46
CA ALA A 22 -7.90 -8.59 -0.26
C ALA A 22 -6.88 -7.48 -0.53
N GLN A 23 -6.10 -7.60 -1.62
CA GLN A 23 -5.14 -6.57 -2.02
C GLN A 23 -5.86 -5.31 -2.49
N TYR A 24 -6.98 -5.45 -3.20
CA TYR A 24 -7.78 -4.34 -3.69
C TYR A 24 -8.32 -3.48 -2.54
N VAL A 25 -9.05 -4.11 -1.60
CA VAL A 25 -9.67 -3.40 -0.48
C VAL A 25 -8.62 -2.78 0.45
N TYR A 26 -7.51 -3.48 0.70
CA TYR A 26 -6.43 -2.93 1.52
C TYR A 26 -5.79 -1.70 0.85
N ARG A 27 -5.50 -1.77 -0.46
CA ARG A 27 -4.96 -0.62 -1.21
C ARG A 27 -5.92 0.56 -1.20
N ARG A 28 -7.22 0.31 -1.30
CA ARG A 28 -8.24 1.35 -1.21
C ARG A 28 -8.26 1.99 0.18
N ALA A 29 -8.32 1.20 1.24
CA ALA A 29 -8.25 1.70 2.62
C ALA A 29 -7.01 2.56 2.87
N VAL A 30 -5.84 2.13 2.38
CA VAL A 30 -4.60 2.91 2.44
C VAL A 30 -4.75 4.25 1.73
N ARG A 31 -5.32 4.28 0.51
CA ARG A 31 -5.53 5.54 -0.22
C ARG A 31 -6.44 6.50 0.53
N GLU A 32 -7.54 6.00 1.07
CA GLU A 32 -8.47 6.82 1.84
C GLU A 32 -7.84 7.36 3.13
N ALA A 33 -7.12 6.52 3.88
CA ALA A 33 -6.37 6.94 5.06
C ALA A 33 -5.33 8.02 4.73
N MET A 34 -4.54 7.80 3.68
CA MET A 34 -3.52 8.76 3.25
C MET A 34 -4.13 10.08 2.76
N SER A 35 -5.30 10.03 2.11
CA SER A 35 -6.01 11.25 1.71
C SER A 35 -6.41 12.11 2.91
N ARG A 36 -6.77 11.49 4.05
CA ARG A 36 -7.10 12.21 5.30
C ARG A 36 -5.85 12.77 6.00
N ILE A 37 -4.70 12.16 5.80
CA ILE A 37 -3.42 12.53 6.42
C ILE A 37 -2.66 13.57 5.58
N LYS A 38 -3.01 13.70 4.29
CA LYS A 38 -2.38 14.63 3.36
C LYS A 38 -2.37 16.05 3.92
N GLY A 39 -1.18 16.66 3.97
CA GLY A 39 -0.98 18.02 4.47
C GLY A 39 -0.51 18.12 5.93
N LYS A 40 -0.47 17.00 6.69
CA LYS A 40 0.21 16.98 7.98
C LYS A 40 1.71 17.23 7.81
N VAL A 41 2.25 18.16 8.59
CA VAL A 41 3.65 18.60 8.60
C VAL A 41 4.15 18.59 10.04
N GLY A 42 5.45 18.38 10.23
CA GLY A 42 6.07 18.34 11.55
C GLY A 42 6.67 16.98 11.92
N VAL A 43 7.45 16.99 13.00
CA VAL A 43 8.14 15.82 13.55
C VAL A 43 7.76 15.68 15.02
N THR A 44 7.43 14.46 15.41
CA THR A 44 7.11 14.09 16.79
C THR A 44 8.01 12.93 17.23
N VAL A 45 7.98 12.57 18.52
CA VAL A 45 8.73 11.42 19.04
C VAL A 45 7.82 10.19 19.00
N ASN A 46 8.25 9.12 18.35
CA ASN A 46 7.49 7.88 18.33
C ASN A 46 7.46 7.28 19.75
N PRO A 47 6.27 7.08 20.37
CA PRO A 47 6.19 6.55 21.73
C PRO A 47 6.67 5.09 21.87
N GLY A 48 6.69 4.32 20.78
CA GLY A 48 7.15 2.93 20.79
C GLY A 48 8.66 2.75 20.64
N THR A 49 9.36 3.68 19.98
CA THR A 49 10.80 3.57 19.71
C THR A 49 11.64 4.69 20.32
N GLY A 50 11.01 5.80 20.73
CA GLY A 50 11.69 7.01 21.22
C GLY A 50 12.41 7.83 20.13
N ILE A 51 12.27 7.45 18.85
CA ILE A 51 12.97 8.09 17.73
C ILE A 51 12.05 9.15 17.09
N PRO A 52 12.59 10.29 16.63
CA PRO A 52 11.83 11.26 15.85
C PRO A 52 11.21 10.65 14.58
N ILE A 53 9.93 10.89 14.37
CA ILE A 53 9.14 10.42 13.23
C ILE A 53 8.27 11.57 12.70
N PRO A 54 8.03 11.68 11.38
CA PRO A 54 7.04 12.61 10.86
C PRO A 54 5.65 12.35 11.44
N GLU A 55 4.91 13.41 11.78
CA GLU A 55 3.54 13.27 12.33
C GLU A 55 2.60 12.53 11.37
N SER A 56 2.77 12.75 10.07
CA SER A 56 2.02 12.05 9.03
C SER A 56 2.26 10.54 9.04
N ALA A 57 3.51 10.11 9.29
CA ALA A 57 3.87 8.70 9.35
C ALA A 57 3.30 8.04 10.62
N LEU A 58 3.33 8.73 11.76
CA LEU A 58 2.71 8.23 13.00
C LEU A 58 1.19 8.08 12.82
N ALA A 59 0.52 9.10 12.27
CA ALA A 59 -0.91 9.05 12.01
C ALA A 59 -1.29 7.94 11.01
N ALA A 60 -0.45 7.69 10.01
CA ALA A 60 -0.66 6.58 9.07
C ALA A 60 -0.51 5.22 9.74
N GLN A 61 0.48 5.08 10.61
CA GLN A 61 0.70 3.86 11.37
C GLN A 61 -0.51 3.57 12.27
N GLU A 62 -1.04 4.58 12.96
CA GLU A 62 -2.23 4.45 13.80
C GLU A 62 -3.48 4.11 12.99
N ALA A 63 -3.72 4.81 11.88
CA ALA A 63 -4.90 4.60 11.04
C ALA A 63 -4.96 3.19 10.40
N LEU A 64 -3.81 2.57 10.17
CA LEU A 64 -3.71 1.25 9.54
C LEU A 64 -3.43 0.13 10.54
N LYS A 65 -3.28 0.44 11.84
CA LYS A 65 -2.84 -0.52 12.85
C LYS A 65 -3.87 -1.64 13.01
N GLY A 66 -3.46 -2.87 12.71
CA GLY A 66 -4.30 -4.05 12.86
C GLY A 66 -5.42 -4.17 11.82
N LEU A 67 -5.45 -3.30 10.80
CA LEU A 67 -6.49 -3.30 9.78
C LEU A 67 -6.30 -4.49 8.83
N THR A 68 -7.26 -5.41 8.83
CA THR A 68 -7.28 -6.59 7.96
C THR A 68 -8.34 -6.46 6.86
N ALA A 69 -8.12 -7.12 5.72
CA ALA A 69 -9.09 -7.13 4.62
C ALA A 69 -10.49 -7.62 5.06
N VAL A 70 -10.56 -8.52 6.03
CA VAL A 70 -11.82 -9.04 6.59
C VAL A 70 -12.57 -7.95 7.36
N GLN A 71 -11.87 -7.18 8.19
CA GLN A 71 -12.47 -6.05 8.91
C GLN A 71 -12.92 -4.96 7.94
N ILE A 72 -12.08 -4.62 6.95
CA ILE A 72 -12.41 -3.64 5.91
C ILE A 72 -13.70 -4.02 5.18
N LEU A 73 -13.83 -5.28 4.75
CA LEU A 73 -15.03 -5.76 4.06
C LEU A 73 -16.27 -5.84 4.97
N LYS A 74 -16.08 -5.95 6.29
CA LYS A 74 -17.19 -5.89 7.24
C LYS A 74 -17.72 -4.47 7.38
N GLU A 75 -16.85 -3.47 7.35
CA GLU A 75 -17.19 -2.05 7.40
C GLU A 75 -17.68 -1.50 6.05
N HIS A 76 -17.10 -2.01 4.97
CA HIS A 76 -17.34 -1.59 3.59
C HIS A 76 -17.64 -2.80 2.69
N PRO A 77 -18.80 -3.46 2.86
CA PRO A 77 -19.19 -4.59 2.01
C PRO A 77 -19.32 -4.20 0.53
N GLU A 78 -19.66 -2.94 0.23
CA GLU A 78 -19.83 -2.40 -1.12
C GLU A 78 -18.54 -2.43 -1.94
N TRP A 79 -17.36 -2.46 -1.31
CA TRP A 79 -16.09 -2.53 -2.02
C TRP A 79 -15.84 -3.87 -2.72
N ARG A 80 -16.62 -4.92 -2.39
CA ARG A 80 -16.62 -6.17 -3.14
C ARG A 80 -17.20 -5.97 -4.54
N GLU A 81 -18.32 -5.27 -4.64
CA GLU A 81 -18.95 -5.00 -5.94
C GLU A 81 -18.07 -4.11 -6.81
N ASP A 82 -17.42 -3.11 -6.20
CA ASP A 82 -16.46 -2.25 -6.91
C ASP A 82 -15.28 -3.05 -7.47
N TYR A 83 -14.77 -4.01 -6.70
CA TYR A 83 -13.71 -4.92 -7.18
C TYR A 83 -14.16 -5.76 -8.38
N GLU A 84 -15.38 -6.32 -8.34
CA GLU A 84 -15.92 -7.12 -9.42
C GLU A 84 -16.10 -6.29 -10.70
N LYS A 85 -16.58 -5.05 -10.57
CA LYS A 85 -16.68 -4.09 -11.69
C LYS A 85 -15.31 -3.72 -12.26
N ASP A 86 -14.32 -3.45 -11.40
CA ASP A 86 -12.96 -3.07 -11.81
C ASP A 86 -12.19 -4.20 -12.50
N ILE A 87 -12.48 -5.46 -12.16
CA ILE A 87 -11.89 -6.61 -12.85
C ILE A 87 -12.60 -6.91 -14.16
N SER A 88 -13.93 -6.80 -14.20
CA SER A 88 -14.73 -7.05 -15.41
C SER A 88 -14.47 -6.02 -16.52
N SER A 89 -14.08 -4.79 -16.14
CA SER A 89 -13.81 -3.70 -17.08
C SER A 89 -12.38 -3.65 -17.64
N ARG A 90 -11.51 -4.60 -17.29
CA ARG A 90 -10.10 -4.67 -17.73
C ARG A 90 -9.88 -5.73 -18.80
#